data_AF-A0A067SC54-F1
#
_entry.id   AF-A0A067SC54-F1
#
_cell.length_a   1.000
_cell.length_b   1.000
_cell.length_c   1.000
_cell.angle_alpha   90.00
_cell.angle_beta   90.00
_cell.angle_gamma   90.00
#
_symmetry.space_group_name_H-M   'P 1'
#
loop_
_entity.id
_entity.type
_entity.pdbx_description
1 polymer ?
#
loop_
_entity_poly.entity_id
_entity_poly.type
_entity_poly.pdbx_seq_one_letter_code
_entity_poly.pdbx_strand_id
1 'polypeptide(L)'
;MSVTTRWIVVDDTDPTIQYTGAWFPAKGNLDNLGDNGPPFQGTSHGVNTNASLAFTFSGSRVQVYGLSQIPKVDDPSWACFVDGVGTGTVIFKDGSGTPSNNWLLCQVDLLPEGVHTVVVQATVLDPRNTFWFDRINYTPSASVQLDNATIYIDSPDSAIQYESGWVPLRDIGEMTQQNGGHMSFDFSLMLYLTGIQLSWFSMIPADVAIASASATYSIDGESPVSFLLAGLTLGTRDQYNQLFFQTPVLSPGKHHLEVVYGGDTQKTPLSLDYLVIQNATVPASSRSSAGSSAVSASGSSTIASLPSITSSPNLALDPSPNPTTKSSVPVGAIIGGAVGGIVVLISLILLLFFCAKARRRDKTADESNLHVTFLPTLEPFNVLPSRNSLRQQPARVSSFPPYSVQPTGKFQKNPGPRPESVIHQEDSRVRLPTQEEETSLELPPRYSPA
;
A
#
# COMPACT_ATOMS: atom_id res chain seq x y z
N MET A 1 7.21 8.65 17.71
CA MET A 1 8.07 7.80 16.86
C MET A 1 7.79 8.25 15.43
N SER A 2 8.83 8.49 14.62
CA SER A 2 8.62 8.81 13.20
C SER A 2 8.03 7.58 12.53
N VAL A 3 6.90 7.72 11.83
CA VAL A 3 6.36 6.65 10.99
C VAL A 3 7.34 6.47 9.82
N THR A 4 7.77 5.25 9.54
CA THR A 4 8.60 4.98 8.36
C THR A 4 7.74 5.06 7.12
N THR A 5 8.12 5.94 6.20
CA THR A 5 7.40 6.23 4.95
C THR A 5 8.08 5.63 3.72
N ARG A 6 9.18 4.89 3.90
CA ARG A 6 9.94 4.28 2.80
C ARG A 6 10.11 2.79 2.98
N TRP A 7 9.93 2.06 1.90
CA TRP A 7 9.97 0.61 1.86
C TRP A 7 10.78 0.16 0.64
N ILE A 8 11.45 -0.98 0.76
CA ILE A 8 11.90 -1.75 -0.40
C ILE A 8 10.75 -2.64 -0.83
N VAL A 9 10.46 -2.64 -2.12
CA VAL A 9 9.49 -3.54 -2.77
C VAL A 9 10.24 -4.67 -3.45
N VAL A 10 9.82 -5.90 -3.17
CA VAL A 10 10.29 -7.13 -3.80
C VAL A 10 9.12 -7.74 -4.53
N ASP A 11 9.24 -7.72 -5.86
CA ASP A 11 8.24 -8.22 -6.80
C ASP A 11 8.14 -9.75 -6.75
N ASP A 12 7.00 -10.34 -7.11
CA ASP A 12 6.83 -11.80 -7.16
C ASP A 12 7.77 -12.49 -8.14
N THR A 13 8.28 -11.76 -9.13
CA THR A 13 9.25 -12.29 -10.08
C THR A 13 10.70 -12.22 -9.59
N ASP A 14 10.95 -11.68 -8.38
CA ASP A 14 12.29 -11.56 -7.83
C ASP A 14 12.89 -12.96 -7.55
N PRO A 15 14.08 -13.27 -8.11
CA PRO A 15 14.70 -14.60 -8.01
C PRO A 15 15.18 -14.96 -6.60
N THR A 16 15.20 -14.01 -5.67
CA THR A 16 15.56 -14.26 -4.26
C THR A 16 14.39 -14.84 -3.46
N ILE A 17 13.17 -14.80 -4.00
CA ILE A 17 12.01 -15.46 -3.39
C ILE A 17 12.09 -16.97 -3.66
N GLN A 18 12.03 -17.75 -2.59
CA GLN A 18 12.08 -19.21 -2.67
C GLN A 18 10.67 -19.80 -2.67
N TYR A 19 10.23 -20.25 -3.84
CA TYR A 19 8.96 -20.93 -4.00
C TYR A 19 9.11 -22.45 -3.79
N THR A 20 8.24 -23.02 -2.96
CA THR A 20 8.13 -24.47 -2.73
C THR A 20 6.71 -24.94 -3.06
N GLY A 21 6.59 -25.88 -4.02
CA GLY A 21 5.31 -26.34 -4.54
C GLY A 21 5.12 -25.97 -6.02
N ALA A 22 3.95 -26.27 -6.57
CA ALA A 22 3.64 -26.08 -7.99
C ALA A 22 3.14 -24.64 -8.30
N TRP A 23 3.98 -23.65 -8.00
CA TRP A 23 3.68 -22.24 -8.31
C TRP A 23 3.75 -21.99 -9.82
N PHE A 24 2.92 -21.08 -10.30
CA PHE A 24 2.90 -20.67 -11.70
C PHE A 24 2.78 -19.14 -11.83
N PRO A 25 3.48 -18.51 -12.79
CA PRO A 25 3.38 -17.08 -13.01
C PRO A 25 2.10 -16.71 -13.76
N ALA A 26 1.59 -15.52 -13.49
CA ALA A 26 0.54 -14.84 -14.25
C ALA A 26 0.97 -13.41 -14.57
N LYS A 27 0.51 -12.90 -15.72
CA LYS A 27 0.80 -11.53 -16.16
C LYS A 27 -0.39 -10.94 -16.90
N GLY A 28 -0.88 -9.78 -16.49
CA GLY A 28 -1.98 -9.07 -17.15
C GLY A 28 -3.39 -9.62 -16.89
N ASN A 29 -3.51 -10.93 -16.59
CA ASN A 29 -4.81 -11.59 -16.39
C ASN A 29 -5.60 -11.06 -15.16
N LEU A 30 -4.91 -10.48 -14.19
CA LEU A 30 -5.50 -10.02 -12.93
C LEU A 30 -5.68 -8.50 -12.89
N ASP A 31 -5.19 -7.75 -13.89
CA ASP A 31 -5.05 -6.30 -13.85
C ASP A 31 -6.36 -5.54 -13.66
N ASN A 32 -7.48 -6.13 -14.11
CA ASN A 32 -8.81 -5.52 -14.08
C ASN A 32 -9.71 -6.07 -12.96
N LEU A 33 -9.14 -6.71 -11.93
CA LEU A 33 -9.90 -7.30 -10.83
C LEU A 33 -10.13 -6.31 -9.67
N GLY A 34 -11.40 -6.08 -9.38
CA GLY A 34 -11.83 -5.18 -8.31
C GLY A 34 -11.47 -3.72 -8.61
N ASP A 35 -11.50 -2.89 -7.57
CA ASP A 35 -11.23 -1.45 -7.67
C ASP A 35 -9.83 -1.08 -7.14
N ASN A 36 -9.04 -2.08 -6.73
CA ASN A 36 -7.75 -1.89 -6.07
C ASN A 36 -6.58 -1.72 -7.06
N GLY A 37 -6.85 -1.60 -8.35
CA GLY A 37 -5.81 -1.53 -9.40
C GLY A 37 -5.15 -2.88 -9.71
N PRO A 38 -4.20 -2.90 -10.66
CA PRO A 38 -3.50 -4.11 -11.06
C PRO A 38 -2.53 -4.60 -9.97
N PRO A 39 -2.10 -5.88 -10.02
CA PRO A 39 -0.94 -6.33 -9.26
C PRO A 39 0.30 -5.47 -9.55
N PHE A 40 1.26 -5.46 -8.63
CA PHE A 40 2.49 -4.73 -8.84
C PHE A 40 3.21 -5.24 -10.10
N GLN A 41 3.64 -4.32 -10.95
CA GLN A 41 4.19 -4.62 -12.29
C GLN A 41 3.29 -5.49 -13.21
N GLY A 42 2.02 -5.66 -12.86
CA GLY A 42 1.06 -6.51 -13.58
C GLY A 42 1.42 -8.00 -13.54
N THR A 43 2.22 -8.45 -12.56
CA THR A 43 2.63 -9.85 -12.36
C THR A 43 2.07 -10.42 -11.06
N SER A 44 1.93 -11.73 -10.99
CA SER A 44 1.60 -12.45 -9.76
C SER A 44 2.02 -13.91 -9.88
N HIS A 45 2.30 -14.56 -8.74
CA HIS A 45 2.49 -16.00 -8.67
C HIS A 45 1.28 -16.67 -8.02
N GLY A 46 0.69 -17.61 -8.75
CA GLY A 46 -0.47 -18.40 -8.33
C GLY A 46 -0.09 -19.81 -7.90
N VAL A 47 -0.90 -20.39 -7.01
CA VAL A 47 -0.83 -21.80 -6.67
C VAL A 47 -2.22 -22.37 -6.34
N ASN A 48 -2.50 -23.57 -6.82
CA ASN A 48 -3.79 -24.26 -6.69
C ASN A 48 -3.71 -25.56 -5.85
N THR A 49 -2.60 -25.74 -5.15
CA THR A 49 -2.36 -26.82 -4.17
C THR A 49 -1.66 -26.23 -2.95
N ASN A 50 -1.53 -27.00 -1.86
CA ASN A 50 -0.71 -26.59 -0.73
C ASN A 50 0.73 -26.30 -1.18
N ALA A 51 1.25 -25.17 -0.73
CA ALA A 51 2.56 -24.67 -1.12
C ALA A 51 3.07 -23.63 -0.12
N SER A 52 4.31 -23.20 -0.29
CA SER A 52 4.86 -22.10 0.49
C SER A 52 5.82 -21.25 -0.33
N LEU A 53 6.05 -20.03 0.12
CA LEU A 53 7.16 -19.18 -0.31
C LEU A 53 7.94 -18.70 0.92
N ALA A 54 9.22 -18.40 0.74
CA ALA A 54 10.08 -17.83 1.76
C ALA A 54 10.94 -16.71 1.17
N PHE A 55 11.17 -15.67 1.97
CA PHE A 55 12.04 -14.56 1.61
C PHE A 55 12.80 -14.05 2.85
N THR A 56 14.09 -13.80 2.69
CA THR A 56 14.97 -13.29 3.74
C THR A 56 15.29 -11.83 3.48
N PHE A 57 15.08 -10.97 4.49
CA PHE A 57 15.34 -9.54 4.42
C PHE A 57 16.11 -9.07 5.65
N SER A 58 16.77 -7.92 5.55
CA SER A 58 17.31 -7.22 6.73
C SER A 58 16.50 -5.95 6.98
N GLY A 59 15.77 -5.89 8.07
CA GLY A 59 14.82 -4.81 8.32
C GLY A 59 14.10 -4.88 9.66
N SER A 60 13.12 -4.01 9.84
CA SER A 60 12.33 -3.92 11.08
C SER A 60 10.82 -4.02 10.88
N ARG A 61 10.34 -4.07 9.63
CA ARG A 61 8.91 -4.21 9.28
C ARG A 61 8.78 -4.98 7.98
N VAL A 62 7.70 -5.74 7.83
CA VAL A 62 7.38 -6.47 6.58
C VAL A 62 5.88 -6.50 6.34
N GLN A 63 5.48 -6.40 5.07
CA GLN A 63 4.13 -6.54 4.56
C GLN A 63 4.15 -7.46 3.36
N VAL A 64 3.16 -8.34 3.25
CA VAL A 64 3.00 -9.26 2.13
C VAL A 64 1.67 -8.95 1.45
N TYR A 65 1.70 -8.75 0.15
CA TYR A 65 0.53 -8.43 -0.66
C TYR A 65 0.22 -9.52 -1.66
N GLY A 66 -1.07 -9.61 -2.00
CA GLY A 66 -1.58 -10.51 -3.02
C GLY A 66 -3.03 -10.18 -3.34
N LEU A 67 -3.81 -11.21 -3.66
CA LEU A 67 -5.20 -11.06 -4.08
C LEU A 67 -6.15 -11.56 -2.99
N SER A 68 -7.19 -10.79 -2.66
CA SER A 68 -8.26 -11.17 -1.74
C SER A 68 -9.24 -12.16 -2.37
N GLN A 69 -8.76 -13.33 -2.77
CA GLN A 69 -9.64 -14.47 -3.04
C GLN A 69 -10.02 -15.09 -1.69
N ILE A 70 -10.85 -14.41 -0.90
CA ILE A 70 -11.56 -15.05 0.21
C ILE A 70 -13.01 -15.17 -0.23
N PRO A 71 -13.44 -16.30 -0.81
CA PRO A 71 -14.86 -16.59 -0.93
C PRO A 71 -15.51 -16.57 0.47
N LYS A 72 -16.84 -16.64 0.55
CA LYS A 72 -17.52 -16.98 1.83
C LYS A 72 -17.08 -18.34 2.42
N VAL A 73 -16.21 -19.06 1.72
CA VAL A 73 -15.60 -20.36 2.03
C VAL A 73 -14.13 -20.09 2.35
N ASP A 74 -13.60 -20.65 3.44
CA ASP A 74 -12.23 -20.44 3.93
C ASP A 74 -11.14 -21.13 3.05
N ASP A 75 -11.25 -21.05 1.71
CA ASP A 75 -10.34 -21.64 0.72
C ASP A 75 -10.19 -20.70 -0.51
N PRO A 76 -8.97 -20.27 -0.90
CA PRO A 76 -7.69 -20.59 -0.29
C PRO A 76 -7.53 -19.94 1.10
N SER A 77 -6.70 -20.53 1.94
CA SER A 77 -6.27 -19.95 3.21
C SER A 77 -4.75 -19.86 3.28
N TRP A 78 -4.23 -18.98 4.13
CA TRP A 78 -2.79 -18.84 4.32
C TRP A 78 -2.41 -18.52 5.76
N ALA A 79 -1.18 -18.86 6.11
CA ALA A 79 -0.54 -18.47 7.36
C ALA A 79 0.82 -17.82 7.07
N CYS A 80 1.14 -16.74 7.79
CA CYS A 80 2.42 -16.07 7.69
C CYS A 80 3.24 -16.28 8.97
N PHE A 81 4.53 -16.49 8.80
CA PHE A 81 5.49 -16.65 9.87
C PHE A 81 6.67 -15.72 9.61
N VAL A 82 7.13 -15.01 10.64
CA VAL A 82 8.41 -14.30 10.61
C VAL A 82 9.30 -14.95 11.65
N ASP A 83 10.45 -15.48 11.21
CA ASP A 83 11.40 -16.24 12.03
C ASP A 83 10.75 -17.44 12.75
N GLY A 84 9.79 -18.08 12.09
CA GLY A 84 9.01 -19.19 12.64
C GLY A 84 7.93 -18.79 13.65
N VAL A 85 7.81 -17.49 13.99
CA VAL A 85 6.74 -16.98 14.84
C VAL A 85 5.55 -16.63 13.96
N GLY A 86 4.40 -17.25 14.23
CA GLY A 86 3.15 -16.94 13.54
C GLY A 86 2.77 -15.48 13.75
N THR A 87 2.68 -14.72 12.65
CA THR A 87 2.15 -13.36 12.69
C THR A 87 0.65 -13.54 12.76
N GLY A 88 -0.01 -13.21 13.87
CA GLY A 88 -1.47 -13.36 13.99
C GLY A 88 -2.12 -12.73 12.76
N THR A 89 -2.65 -13.56 11.86
CA THR A 89 -3.02 -13.12 10.51
C THR A 89 -4.07 -12.03 10.66
N VAL A 90 -3.75 -10.81 10.26
CA VAL A 90 -4.76 -9.75 10.15
C VAL A 90 -5.55 -10.06 8.90
N ILE A 91 -6.49 -11.00 9.02
CA ILE A 91 -7.43 -11.32 7.95
C ILE A 91 -8.44 -10.19 7.93
N PHE A 92 -8.19 -9.16 7.13
CA PHE A 92 -9.29 -8.35 6.63
C PHE A 92 -10.09 -9.28 5.72
N LYS A 93 -11.28 -9.70 6.16
CA LYS A 93 -12.25 -10.33 5.27
C LYS A 93 -12.87 -9.20 4.45
N ASP A 94 -12.60 -9.17 3.15
CA ASP A 94 -13.34 -8.28 2.27
C ASP A 94 -14.82 -8.69 2.31
N GLY A 95 -15.66 -7.87 2.94
CA GLY A 95 -17.10 -8.07 3.01
C GLY A 95 -17.79 -7.88 1.66
N SER A 96 -17.10 -7.36 0.65
CA SER A 96 -17.64 -7.11 -0.69
C SER A 96 -17.90 -8.38 -1.49
N GLY A 97 -17.19 -9.48 -1.17
CA GLY A 97 -17.23 -10.72 -1.94
C GLY A 97 -16.62 -10.63 -3.35
N THR A 98 -15.97 -9.50 -3.68
CA THR A 98 -15.30 -9.30 -4.97
C THR A 98 -13.79 -9.46 -4.78
N PRO A 99 -13.12 -10.31 -5.57
CA PRO A 99 -11.67 -10.43 -5.49
C PRO A 99 -10.99 -9.10 -5.82
N SER A 100 -10.03 -8.70 -5.00
CA SER A 100 -9.30 -7.43 -5.16
C SER A 100 -7.79 -7.67 -5.06
N ASN A 101 -7.03 -7.07 -5.96
CA ASN A 101 -5.56 -7.06 -5.88
C ASN A 101 -5.06 -6.14 -4.76
N ASN A 102 -3.74 -6.06 -4.60
CA ASN A 102 -3.08 -5.18 -3.63
C ASN A 102 -3.60 -5.40 -2.20
N TRP A 103 -4.03 -6.62 -1.90
CA TRP A 103 -4.58 -6.97 -0.60
C TRP A 103 -3.47 -7.32 0.36
N LEU A 104 -3.49 -6.72 1.55
CA LEU A 104 -2.54 -7.04 2.60
C LEU A 104 -2.85 -8.43 3.17
N LEU A 105 -1.99 -9.40 2.88
CA LEU A 105 -2.12 -10.78 3.34
C LEU A 105 -1.60 -10.94 4.76
N CYS A 106 -0.50 -10.27 5.10
CA CYS A 106 0.05 -10.21 6.45
C CYS A 106 0.99 -9.03 6.63
N GLN A 107 1.12 -8.56 7.88
CA GLN A 107 2.09 -7.54 8.26
C GLN A 107 2.72 -7.82 9.63
N VAL A 108 3.94 -7.33 9.80
CA VAL A 108 4.57 -7.15 11.11
C VAL A 108 5.14 -5.75 11.18
N ASP A 109 4.61 -4.95 12.09
CA ASP A 109 4.97 -3.53 12.24
C ASP A 109 6.18 -3.28 13.13
N LEU A 110 6.64 -4.30 13.86
CA LEU A 110 7.75 -4.16 14.78
C LEU A 110 8.55 -5.46 14.89
N LEU A 111 9.71 -5.47 14.26
CA LEU A 111 10.76 -6.46 14.41
C LEU A 111 12.00 -5.78 14.99
N PRO A 112 12.84 -6.52 15.74
CA PRO A 112 14.21 -6.07 16.02
C PRO A 112 14.93 -5.69 14.72
N GLU A 113 15.87 -4.75 14.76
CA GLU A 113 16.73 -4.52 13.58
C GLU A 113 17.61 -5.76 13.35
N GLY A 114 17.56 -6.31 12.14
CA GLY A 114 18.38 -7.47 11.79
C GLY A 114 17.85 -8.24 10.60
N VAL A 115 18.39 -9.44 10.42
CA VAL A 115 17.99 -10.37 9.37
C VAL A 115 16.79 -11.19 9.85
N HIS A 116 15.74 -11.21 9.03
CA HIS A 116 14.49 -11.92 9.26
C HIS A 116 14.12 -12.76 8.05
N THR A 117 13.36 -13.83 8.27
CA THR A 117 12.78 -14.62 7.17
C THR A 117 11.26 -14.64 7.30
N VAL A 118 10.57 -14.14 6.29
CA VAL A 118 9.13 -14.29 6.15
C VAL A 118 8.82 -15.56 5.37
N VAL A 119 7.88 -16.36 5.87
CA VAL A 119 7.36 -17.57 5.22
C VAL A 119 5.85 -17.45 5.11
N VAL A 120 5.33 -17.65 3.91
CA VAL A 120 3.89 -17.73 3.67
C VAL A 120 3.55 -19.17 3.30
N GLN A 121 2.64 -19.78 4.04
CA GLN A 121 2.12 -21.12 3.76
C GLN A 121 0.71 -20.98 3.19
N ALA A 122 0.54 -21.32 1.92
CA ALA A 122 -0.76 -21.37 1.26
C ALA A 122 -1.36 -22.77 1.39
N THR A 123 -2.61 -22.84 1.81
CA THR A 123 -3.43 -24.06 1.85
C THR A 123 -4.57 -23.89 0.86
N VAL A 124 -4.62 -24.78 -0.13
CA VAL A 124 -5.65 -24.80 -1.17
C VAL A 124 -6.30 -26.18 -1.20
N LEU A 125 -7.58 -26.23 -0.84
CA LEU A 125 -8.35 -27.47 -0.70
C LEU A 125 -9.06 -27.85 -2.00
N ASP A 126 -9.63 -26.88 -2.71
CA ASP A 126 -10.23 -27.05 -4.03
C ASP A 126 -9.26 -26.55 -5.12
N PRO A 127 -8.78 -27.41 -6.04
CA PRO A 127 -7.83 -27.00 -7.08
C PRO A 127 -8.43 -26.04 -8.12
N ARG A 128 -9.72 -25.72 -8.04
CA ARG A 128 -10.36 -24.65 -8.83
C ARG A 128 -10.12 -23.27 -8.23
N ASN A 129 -9.70 -23.19 -6.97
CA ASN A 129 -9.31 -21.97 -6.30
C ASN A 129 -7.81 -21.72 -6.48
N THR A 130 -7.37 -20.47 -6.32
CA THR A 130 -5.95 -20.13 -6.45
C THR A 130 -5.56 -19.11 -5.39
N PHE A 131 -4.53 -19.42 -4.63
CA PHE A 131 -3.85 -18.42 -3.80
C PHE A 131 -2.90 -17.62 -4.70
N TRP A 132 -2.98 -16.30 -4.63
CA TRP A 132 -2.15 -15.40 -5.42
C TRP A 132 -1.29 -14.53 -4.51
N PHE A 133 0.00 -14.50 -4.81
CA PHE A 133 1.00 -13.64 -4.20
C PHE A 133 1.53 -12.64 -5.25
N ASP A 134 1.79 -11.41 -4.81
CA ASP A 134 2.18 -10.30 -5.69
C ASP A 134 3.50 -9.64 -5.25
N ARG A 135 3.62 -9.20 -3.99
CA ARG A 135 4.86 -8.54 -3.54
C ARG A 135 5.10 -8.62 -2.05
N ILE A 136 6.34 -8.35 -1.67
CA ILE A 136 6.77 -8.11 -0.29
C ILE A 136 7.31 -6.69 -0.18
N ASN A 137 6.81 -5.94 0.80
CA ASN A 137 7.37 -4.65 1.19
C ASN A 137 8.07 -4.81 2.53
N TYR A 138 9.29 -4.26 2.69
CA TYR A 138 9.95 -4.22 3.99
C TYR A 138 10.67 -2.89 4.23
N THR A 139 10.76 -2.51 5.50
CA THR A 139 11.60 -1.37 5.91
C THR A 139 13.04 -1.87 6.06
N PRO A 140 14.00 -1.43 5.23
CA PRO A 140 15.37 -1.93 5.28
C PRO A 140 16.13 -1.44 6.51
N SER A 141 16.99 -2.29 7.06
CA SER A 141 18.01 -1.87 8.03
C SER A 141 19.00 -0.92 7.36
N ALA A 142 19.64 -0.05 8.15
CA ALA A 142 20.59 0.95 7.64
C ALA A 142 21.82 0.37 6.90
N SER A 143 22.10 -0.92 7.06
CA SER A 143 23.17 -1.65 6.37
C SER A 143 22.78 -2.17 4.98
N VAL A 144 21.49 -2.20 4.64
CA VAL A 144 21.03 -2.68 3.34
C VAL A 144 21.45 -1.69 2.27
N GLN A 145 22.14 -2.19 1.25
CA GLN A 145 22.45 -1.41 0.06
C GLN A 145 21.15 -1.22 -0.73
N LEU A 146 20.86 0.02 -1.07
CA LEU A 146 19.67 0.38 -1.87
C LEU A 146 19.99 0.36 -3.38
N ASP A 147 21.18 -0.11 -3.72
CA ASP A 147 21.66 -0.25 -5.08
C ASP A 147 20.74 -1.23 -5.84
N ASN A 148 20.07 -0.75 -6.90
CA ASN A 148 19.04 -1.46 -7.67
C ASN A 148 17.77 -1.86 -6.90
N ALA A 149 17.52 -1.28 -5.72
CA ALA A 149 16.28 -1.51 -5.01
C ALA A 149 15.13 -0.71 -5.68
N THR A 150 13.95 -1.32 -5.70
CA THR A 150 12.69 -0.60 -5.95
C THR A 150 12.21 0.00 -4.64
N ILE A 151 12.11 1.32 -4.59
CA ILE A 151 11.74 2.06 -3.39
C ILE A 151 10.31 2.56 -3.52
N TYR A 152 9.47 2.17 -2.57
CA TYR A 152 8.13 2.72 -2.37
C TYR A 152 8.23 3.85 -1.34
N ILE A 153 7.65 5.00 -1.66
CA ILE A 153 7.64 6.20 -0.83
C ILE A 153 6.19 6.62 -0.63
N ASP A 154 5.75 6.52 0.60
CA ASP A 154 4.41 6.88 1.05
C ASP A 154 4.22 8.41 0.98
N SER A 155 3.01 8.87 0.69
CA SER A 155 2.69 10.29 0.56
C SER A 155 3.04 11.17 1.78
N PRO A 156 3.06 10.68 3.03
CA PRO A 156 3.49 11.49 4.19
C PRO A 156 5.01 11.62 4.33
N ASP A 157 5.82 11.12 3.38
CA ASP A 157 7.28 11.22 3.46
C ASP A 157 7.74 12.67 3.55
N SER A 158 8.56 12.97 4.56
CA SER A 158 9.02 14.34 4.84
C SER A 158 9.83 15.00 3.72
N ALA A 159 10.34 14.23 2.75
CA ALA A 159 11.04 14.78 1.59
C ALA A 159 10.06 15.27 0.51
N ILE A 160 8.79 14.86 0.56
CA ILE A 160 7.75 15.37 -0.33
C ILE A 160 7.26 16.71 0.23
N GLN A 161 7.34 17.74 -0.59
CA GLN A 161 6.90 19.09 -0.24
C GLN A 161 5.58 19.38 -0.95
N TYR A 162 4.53 19.56 -0.15
CA TYR A 162 3.22 19.99 -0.62
C TYR A 162 3.05 21.49 -0.40
N GLU A 163 2.59 22.21 -1.42
CA GLU A 163 2.24 23.61 -1.26
C GLU A 163 0.87 23.83 -0.59
N SER A 164 0.51 25.10 -0.40
CA SER A 164 -0.83 25.47 0.06
C SER A 164 -1.92 24.91 -0.87
N GLY A 165 -2.95 24.31 -0.29
CA GLY A 165 -4.08 23.75 -1.05
C GLY A 165 -4.09 22.23 -1.15
N TRP A 166 -3.05 21.55 -0.63
CA TRP A 166 -3.08 20.12 -0.39
C TRP A 166 -3.76 19.80 0.94
N VAL A 167 -4.55 18.72 0.94
CA VAL A 167 -5.29 18.22 2.10
C VAL A 167 -5.22 16.69 2.13
N PRO A 168 -5.34 16.07 3.32
CA PRO A 168 -5.38 14.62 3.42
C PRO A 168 -6.55 14.02 2.62
N LEU A 169 -6.22 13.06 1.77
CA LEU A 169 -7.17 12.14 1.15
C LEU A 169 -7.44 10.99 2.13
N ARG A 170 -8.30 11.28 3.12
CA ARG A 170 -8.68 10.35 4.20
C ARG A 170 -7.44 9.86 4.96
N ASP A 171 -7.26 8.55 5.10
CA ASP A 171 -6.11 7.87 5.70
C ASP A 171 -5.19 7.21 4.65
N ILE A 172 -5.35 7.56 3.38
CA ILE A 172 -4.67 6.90 2.25
C ILE A 172 -3.57 7.77 1.69
N GLY A 173 -3.84 9.06 1.47
CA GLY A 173 -2.88 9.92 0.79
C GLY A 173 -3.10 11.40 0.99
N GLU A 174 -2.55 12.19 0.07
CA GLU A 174 -2.72 13.63 0.00
C GLU A 174 -3.37 14.01 -1.33
N MET A 175 -4.17 15.07 -1.37
CA MET A 175 -4.78 15.54 -2.61
C MET A 175 -4.93 17.05 -2.69
N THR A 176 -5.07 17.58 -3.90
CA THR A 176 -5.46 18.96 -4.14
C THR A 176 -6.55 19.09 -5.20
N GLN A 177 -7.46 20.04 -4.97
CA GLN A 177 -8.45 20.52 -5.95
C GLN A 177 -8.21 22.00 -6.31
N GLN A 178 -7.12 22.59 -5.79
CA GLN A 178 -6.78 23.97 -6.04
C GLN A 178 -5.99 24.08 -7.35
N ASN A 179 -6.53 24.80 -8.33
CA ASN A 179 -5.82 25.06 -9.58
C ASN A 179 -4.44 25.67 -9.31
N GLY A 180 -3.40 25.12 -9.94
CA GLY A 180 -2.01 25.53 -9.72
C GLY A 180 -1.38 25.00 -8.43
N GLY A 181 -2.10 24.22 -7.62
CA GLY A 181 -1.52 23.50 -6.49
C GLY A 181 -0.42 22.56 -6.98
N HIS A 182 0.74 22.59 -6.32
CA HIS A 182 1.89 21.83 -6.75
C HIS A 182 2.57 21.08 -5.62
N MET A 183 3.29 20.03 -6.00
CA MET A 183 4.10 19.19 -5.14
C MET A 183 5.50 19.14 -5.73
N SER A 184 6.51 19.12 -4.87
CA SER A 184 7.89 18.89 -5.29
C SER A 184 8.56 17.80 -4.47
N PHE A 185 9.51 17.12 -5.10
CA PHE A 185 10.22 16.00 -4.49
C PHE A 185 11.63 15.85 -5.09
N ASP A 186 12.64 15.90 -4.21
CA ASP A 186 14.03 15.65 -4.57
C ASP A 186 14.37 14.17 -4.36
N PHE A 187 14.91 13.54 -5.40
CA PHE A 187 15.37 12.15 -5.35
C PHE A 187 16.76 11.98 -5.97
N SER A 188 17.43 10.89 -5.64
CA SER A 188 18.80 10.65 -6.09
C SER A 188 19.06 9.16 -6.33
N LEU A 189 19.93 8.88 -7.31
CA LEU A 189 20.61 7.58 -7.47
C LEU A 189 22.07 7.81 -7.86
N MET A 190 22.99 6.95 -7.42
CA MET A 190 24.42 7.00 -7.79
C MET A 190 24.90 5.81 -8.66
N LEU A 191 24.03 4.93 -9.13
CA LEU A 191 24.45 3.73 -9.86
C LEU A 191 24.65 4.01 -11.36
N TYR A 192 25.90 4.02 -11.79
CA TYR A 192 26.35 4.45 -13.12
C TYR A 192 25.88 3.60 -14.32
N LEU A 193 25.13 2.50 -14.10
CA LEU A 193 24.85 1.51 -15.15
C LEU A 193 23.36 1.34 -15.50
N THR A 194 22.43 1.85 -14.68
CA THR A 194 20.98 1.76 -14.92
C THR A 194 20.34 3.11 -14.64
N GLY A 195 19.53 3.62 -15.57
CA GLY A 195 18.78 4.85 -15.34
C GLY A 195 17.67 4.69 -14.31
N ILE A 196 17.13 5.82 -13.88
CA ILE A 196 16.11 5.94 -12.81
C ILE A 196 14.74 6.11 -13.46
N GLN A 197 13.71 5.49 -12.88
CA GLN A 197 12.34 5.73 -13.29
C GLN A 197 11.46 5.94 -12.07
N LEU A 198 10.63 6.98 -12.12
CA LEU A 198 9.66 7.29 -11.07
C LEU A 198 8.25 7.09 -11.62
N SER A 199 7.42 6.44 -10.82
CA SER A 199 6.00 6.19 -11.09
C SER A 199 5.15 6.82 -9.97
N TRP A 200 4.11 7.54 -10.36
CA TRP A 200 3.20 8.23 -9.46
C TRP A 200 1.89 7.45 -9.34
N PHE A 201 1.59 6.95 -8.15
CA PHE A 201 0.38 6.18 -7.87
C PHE A 201 -0.61 6.97 -7.01
N SER A 202 -1.89 6.79 -7.30
CA SER A 202 -2.97 7.61 -6.79
C SER A 202 -4.22 6.82 -6.49
N MET A 203 -5.05 7.38 -5.61
CA MET A 203 -6.45 7.01 -5.45
C MET A 203 -7.34 8.05 -6.14
N ILE A 204 -8.30 7.60 -6.94
CA ILE A 204 -9.34 8.44 -7.55
C ILE A 204 -10.61 8.32 -6.71
N PRO A 205 -10.95 9.33 -5.89
CA PRO A 205 -12.17 9.33 -5.08
C PRO A 205 -13.45 9.50 -5.90
N ALA A 206 -14.46 8.69 -5.60
CA ALA A 206 -15.79 8.73 -6.21
C ALA A 206 -16.78 9.66 -5.49
N ASP A 207 -16.42 10.18 -4.32
CA ASP A 207 -17.22 11.11 -3.52
C ASP A 207 -16.94 12.59 -3.83
N VAL A 208 -16.08 12.88 -4.80
CA VAL A 208 -15.77 14.23 -5.29
C VAL A 208 -16.13 14.39 -6.77
N ALA A 209 -15.78 15.53 -7.37
CA ALA A 209 -16.02 15.74 -8.79
C ALA A 209 -15.22 14.75 -9.66
N ILE A 210 -15.92 14.08 -10.58
CA ILE A 210 -15.41 12.93 -11.35
C ILE A 210 -15.02 13.27 -12.79
N ALA A 211 -15.13 14.53 -13.21
CA ALA A 211 -14.75 14.93 -14.56
C ALA A 211 -13.22 14.93 -14.72
N SER A 212 -12.70 14.42 -15.83
CA SER A 212 -11.26 14.35 -16.05
C SER A 212 -10.58 15.72 -15.94
N ALA A 213 -9.38 15.74 -15.35
CA ALA A 213 -8.50 16.91 -15.29
C ALA A 213 -7.18 16.66 -16.03
N SER A 214 -6.39 17.72 -16.21
CA SER A 214 -4.99 17.62 -16.64
C SER A 214 -4.08 18.06 -15.51
N ALA A 215 -2.88 17.49 -15.46
CA ALA A 215 -1.78 17.95 -14.64
C ALA A 215 -0.50 17.93 -15.48
N THR A 216 0.56 18.54 -14.97
CA THR A 216 1.87 18.53 -15.60
C THR A 216 2.94 18.10 -14.62
N TYR A 217 3.96 17.40 -15.08
CA TYR A 217 5.19 17.19 -14.31
C TYR A 217 6.39 17.79 -15.04
N SER A 218 7.41 18.21 -14.32
CA SER A 218 8.73 18.55 -14.87
C SER A 218 9.82 17.87 -14.07
N ILE A 219 10.93 17.57 -14.74
CA ILE A 219 12.15 17.04 -14.14
C ILE A 219 13.23 18.10 -14.33
N ASP A 220 13.94 18.45 -13.26
CA ASP A 220 15.11 19.36 -13.28
C ASP A 220 14.84 20.74 -13.90
N GLY A 221 13.59 21.22 -13.81
CA GLY A 221 13.18 22.50 -14.40
C GLY A 221 13.05 22.49 -15.92
N GLU A 222 13.02 21.30 -16.54
CA GLU A 222 12.72 21.16 -17.96
C GLU A 222 11.26 21.53 -18.30
N SER A 223 10.94 21.55 -19.60
CA SER A 223 9.58 21.89 -20.04
C SER A 223 8.55 20.90 -19.47
N PRO A 224 7.46 21.38 -18.86
CA PRO A 224 6.47 20.49 -18.25
C PRO A 224 5.81 19.55 -19.27
N VAL A 225 5.67 18.29 -18.89
CA VAL A 225 4.98 17.23 -19.63
C VAL A 225 3.57 17.07 -19.08
N SER A 226 2.55 17.23 -19.93
CA SER A 226 1.15 17.05 -19.55
C SER A 226 0.78 15.58 -19.44
N PHE A 227 -0.04 15.26 -18.43
CA PHE A 227 -0.68 13.96 -18.27
C PHE A 227 -2.16 14.13 -17.86
N LEU A 228 -2.94 13.07 -18.08
CA LEU A 228 -4.37 13.05 -17.82
C LEU A 228 -4.66 12.46 -16.43
N LEU A 229 -5.49 13.15 -15.66
CA LEU A 229 -6.12 12.63 -14.47
C LEU A 229 -7.46 12.05 -14.88
N ALA A 230 -7.54 10.72 -14.94
CA ALA A 230 -8.74 10.03 -15.39
C ALA A 230 -9.96 10.43 -14.52
N GLY A 231 -11.08 10.69 -15.18
CA GLY A 231 -12.36 10.82 -14.50
C GLY A 231 -12.89 9.47 -14.05
N LEU A 232 -13.97 9.49 -13.26
CA LEU A 232 -14.77 8.30 -13.02
C LEU A 232 -16.10 8.40 -13.77
N THR A 233 -16.66 7.25 -14.10
CA THR A 233 -18.05 7.17 -14.56
C THR A 233 -19.01 7.21 -13.37
N LEU A 234 -20.19 7.80 -13.57
CA LEU A 234 -21.21 7.87 -12.52
C LEU A 234 -21.57 6.45 -12.02
N GLY A 235 -21.52 6.25 -10.72
CA GLY A 235 -21.82 4.98 -10.07
C GLY A 235 -20.61 4.04 -9.90
N THR A 236 -19.43 4.42 -10.40
CA THR A 236 -18.17 3.72 -10.11
C THR A 236 -17.72 4.01 -8.67
N ARG A 237 -17.05 3.04 -8.05
CA ARG A 237 -16.43 3.19 -6.72
C ARG A 237 -15.08 3.88 -6.81
N ASP A 238 -14.55 4.27 -5.67
CA ASP A 238 -13.17 4.73 -5.53
C ASP A 238 -12.20 3.76 -6.26
N GLN A 239 -11.26 4.28 -7.04
CA GLN A 239 -10.25 3.48 -7.73
C GLN A 239 -8.89 3.69 -7.06
N TYR A 240 -8.24 2.63 -6.60
CA TYR A 240 -6.95 2.68 -5.88
C TYR A 240 -5.78 2.23 -6.77
N ASN A 241 -4.55 2.53 -6.37
CA ASN A 241 -3.32 2.13 -7.07
C ASN A 241 -3.30 2.51 -8.56
N GLN A 242 -3.83 3.70 -8.89
CA GLN A 242 -3.90 4.19 -10.25
C GLN A 242 -2.59 4.87 -10.64
N LEU A 243 -1.95 4.39 -11.71
CA LEU A 243 -0.76 5.03 -12.26
C LEU A 243 -1.16 6.29 -13.04
N PHE A 244 -0.86 7.47 -12.50
CA PHE A 244 -1.11 8.73 -13.20
C PHE A 244 -0.06 9.02 -14.27
N PHE A 245 1.21 8.84 -13.92
CA PHE A 245 2.29 8.94 -14.89
C PHE A 245 3.53 8.16 -14.42
N GLN A 246 4.40 7.92 -15.39
CA GLN A 246 5.73 7.37 -15.20
C GLN A 246 6.71 8.23 -15.99
N THR A 247 7.85 8.56 -15.38
CA THR A 247 8.90 9.33 -16.07
C THR A 247 9.56 8.47 -17.15
N PRO A 248 10.22 9.10 -18.14
CA PRO A 248 11.26 8.41 -18.90
C PRO A 248 12.34 7.85 -17.97
N VAL A 249 13.18 6.98 -18.52
CA VAL A 249 14.40 6.54 -17.83
C VAL A 249 15.37 7.72 -17.77
N LEU A 250 15.63 8.22 -16.57
CA LEU A 250 16.51 9.35 -16.27
C LEU A 250 17.94 8.86 -16.06
N SER A 251 18.92 9.72 -16.31
CA SER A 251 20.33 9.41 -16.01
C SER A 251 20.56 9.22 -14.50
N PRO A 252 21.57 8.45 -14.07
CA PRO A 252 21.95 8.43 -12.66
C PRO A 252 22.34 9.83 -12.18
N GLY A 253 21.78 10.28 -11.06
CA GLY A 253 22.03 11.61 -10.52
C GLY A 253 21.00 12.02 -9.49
N LYS A 254 21.08 13.29 -9.09
CA LYS A 254 20.03 13.97 -8.32
C LYS A 254 19.04 14.57 -9.30
N HIS A 255 17.76 14.41 -9.00
CA HIS A 255 16.67 14.96 -9.78
C HIS A 255 15.68 15.71 -8.90
N HIS A 256 15.07 16.74 -9.47
CA HIS A 256 13.97 17.48 -8.89
C HIS A 256 12.70 17.20 -9.68
N LEU A 257 11.69 16.60 -9.04
CA LEU A 257 10.35 16.46 -9.59
C LEU A 257 9.48 17.62 -9.12
N GLU A 258 8.78 18.26 -10.05
CA GLU A 258 7.69 19.19 -9.77
C GLU A 258 6.42 18.71 -10.48
N VAL A 259 5.29 18.66 -9.77
CA VAL A 259 3.99 18.29 -10.34
C VAL A 259 2.96 19.37 -10.03
N VAL A 260 2.23 19.83 -11.04
CA VAL A 260 1.29 20.95 -10.96
C VAL A 260 -0.10 20.52 -11.43
N TYR A 261 -1.12 20.77 -10.60
CA TYR A 261 -2.51 20.48 -10.93
C TYR A 261 -3.11 21.54 -11.87
N GLY A 262 -3.63 21.11 -13.00
CA GLY A 262 -4.30 21.97 -13.98
C GLY A 262 -5.84 21.96 -13.91
N GLY A 263 -6.43 21.21 -12.98
CA GLY A 263 -7.88 21.14 -12.80
C GLY A 263 -8.44 22.14 -11.78
N ASP A 264 -9.63 21.86 -11.26
CA ASP A 264 -10.32 22.67 -10.25
C ASP A 264 -11.26 21.79 -9.40
N THR A 265 -12.11 22.40 -8.57
CA THR A 265 -13.05 21.70 -7.68
C THR A 265 -14.18 20.97 -8.40
N GLN A 266 -14.34 21.17 -9.72
CA GLN A 266 -15.32 20.48 -10.56
C GLN A 266 -14.70 19.32 -11.35
N LYS A 267 -13.44 18.98 -11.10
CA LYS A 267 -12.72 17.89 -11.77
C LYS A 267 -12.04 16.95 -10.76
N THR A 268 -11.60 15.81 -11.27
CA THR A 268 -10.84 14.81 -10.52
C THR A 268 -9.63 15.48 -9.86
N PRO A 269 -9.46 15.35 -8.53
CA PRO A 269 -8.32 15.92 -7.82
C PRO A 269 -7.00 15.31 -8.30
N LEU A 270 -5.92 16.09 -8.21
CA LEU A 270 -4.58 15.51 -8.20
C LEU A 270 -4.34 14.93 -6.81
N SER A 271 -4.23 13.61 -6.72
CA SER A 271 -3.91 12.89 -5.49
C SER A 271 -2.56 12.20 -5.58
N LEU A 272 -1.93 12.00 -4.44
CA LEU A 272 -0.77 11.12 -4.26
C LEU A 272 -1.10 10.12 -3.17
N ASP A 273 -1.01 8.84 -3.50
CA ASP A 273 -1.01 7.74 -2.54
C ASP A 273 0.46 7.41 -2.22
N TYR A 274 1.23 7.06 -3.24
CA TYR A 274 2.65 6.77 -3.11
C TYR A 274 3.42 6.99 -4.42
N LEU A 275 4.74 7.11 -4.28
CA LEU A 275 5.69 7.08 -5.38
C LEU A 275 6.43 5.74 -5.39
N VAL A 276 6.74 5.25 -6.57
CA VAL A 276 7.68 4.13 -6.74
C VAL A 276 8.85 4.63 -7.56
N ILE A 277 10.05 4.43 -7.04
CA ILE A 277 11.28 4.72 -7.76
C ILE A 277 12.01 3.40 -7.98
N GLN A 278 12.16 3.00 -9.23
CA GLN A 278 12.93 1.81 -9.59
C GLN A 278 14.39 2.19 -9.71
N ASN A 279 15.25 1.36 -9.10
CA ASN A 279 16.68 1.63 -8.93
C ASN A 279 16.90 2.99 -8.22
N ALA A 280 16.56 3.10 -6.93
CA ALA A 280 16.62 4.39 -6.20
C ALA A 280 17.48 4.34 -4.93
N THR A 281 18.08 5.47 -4.54
CA THR A 281 18.67 5.65 -3.20
C THR A 281 17.87 6.66 -2.37
N VAL A 282 17.67 6.35 -1.10
CA VAL A 282 17.07 7.27 -0.12
C VAL A 282 18.14 8.27 0.34
N PRO A 283 17.91 9.60 0.25
CA PRO A 283 18.81 10.56 0.86
C PRO A 283 18.87 10.31 2.36
N ALA A 284 20.06 9.99 2.88
CA ALA A 284 20.24 9.85 4.32
C ALA A 284 19.95 11.19 5.00
N SER A 285 18.94 11.23 5.87
CA SER A 285 18.71 12.36 6.78
C SER A 285 20.03 12.67 7.50
N SER A 286 20.50 13.91 7.37
CA SER A 286 21.80 14.38 7.83
C SER A 286 22.11 13.93 9.26
N ARG A 287 23.02 12.96 9.42
CA ARG A 287 23.66 12.71 10.72
C ARG A 287 24.58 13.90 11.00
N SER A 288 24.23 14.68 12.02
CA SER A 288 25.14 15.61 12.66
C SER A 288 26.35 14.85 13.19
N SER A 289 27.50 15.02 12.54
CA SER A 289 28.79 14.58 13.05
C SER A 289 29.20 15.49 14.21
N ALA A 290 28.86 15.09 15.43
CA ALA A 290 29.51 15.60 16.62
C ALA A 290 30.99 15.22 16.58
N GLY A 291 31.84 16.24 16.74
CA GLY A 291 33.25 16.19 16.40
C GLY A 291 34.14 15.34 17.30
N SER A 292 35.35 15.13 16.82
CA SER A 292 36.53 14.86 17.63
C SER A 292 37.74 15.45 16.91
N SER A 293 38.24 16.54 17.49
CA SER A 293 39.42 17.29 17.09
C SER A 293 40.67 16.64 17.66
N ALA A 294 41.73 16.51 16.84
CA ALA A 294 43.14 16.30 17.21
C ALA A 294 43.88 15.92 15.91
N VAL A 295 45.02 16.44 15.45
CA VAL A 295 46.03 17.39 15.92
C VAL A 295 46.76 17.83 14.63
N SER A 296 47.20 19.07 14.49
CA SER A 296 48.29 19.38 13.55
C SER A 296 49.09 20.60 13.99
N ALA A 297 50.40 20.46 13.79
CA ALA A 297 51.46 21.11 14.50
C ALA A 297 51.79 22.53 13.98
N SER A 298 52.41 23.26 14.90
CA SER A 298 53.03 24.58 14.74
C SER A 298 54.03 24.67 13.59
N GLY A 299 53.93 25.75 12.82
CA GLY A 299 54.93 26.23 11.87
C GLY A 299 55.02 27.76 11.97
N SER A 300 56.07 28.23 12.64
CA SER A 300 56.39 29.61 13.00
C SER A 300 56.80 30.50 11.81
N SER A 301 56.74 31.82 12.04
CA SER A 301 57.56 32.95 11.51
C SER A 301 56.82 33.95 10.61
N THR A 302 57.06 35.27 10.59
CA THR A 302 57.64 36.30 11.47
C THR A 302 57.32 37.66 10.80
N ILE A 303 56.87 38.66 11.57
CA ILE A 303 57.25 40.10 11.60
C ILE A 303 57.40 40.89 10.27
N ALA A 304 56.67 42.01 10.12
CA ALA A 304 57.23 43.39 10.05
C ALA A 304 56.25 44.49 9.54
N SER A 305 55.98 45.49 10.41
CA SER A 305 56.07 46.97 10.18
C SER A 305 55.29 47.66 9.05
N LEU A 306 54.73 48.87 9.12
CA LEU A 306 54.66 50.03 10.03
C LEU A 306 53.47 50.93 9.52
N PRO A 307 53.05 51.99 10.23
CA PRO A 307 51.78 52.73 10.01
C PRO A 307 51.98 54.06 9.25
N SER A 308 50.87 54.72 8.88
CA SER A 308 50.85 56.19 8.64
C SER A 308 49.42 56.75 8.74
N ILE A 309 49.35 57.90 9.42
CA ILE A 309 48.18 58.72 9.79
C ILE A 309 48.04 59.88 8.78
N THR A 310 46.85 60.50 8.71
CA THR A 310 46.50 61.93 8.38
C THR A 310 45.38 62.01 7.32
N SER A 311 44.39 62.90 7.32
CA SER A 311 43.93 63.98 8.22
C SER A 311 42.68 64.65 7.59
N SER A 312 41.60 64.86 8.37
CA SER A 312 40.75 66.09 8.50
C SER A 312 40.12 66.80 7.26
N PRO A 313 39.23 67.82 7.43
CA PRO A 313 38.06 68.00 8.32
C PRO A 313 36.84 68.67 7.59
N ASN A 314 35.86 69.16 8.39
CA ASN A 314 34.79 70.16 8.13
C ASN A 314 33.37 69.61 7.99
N LEU A 315 32.31 70.23 8.53
CA LEU A 315 32.10 71.38 9.41
C LEU A 315 30.67 71.26 9.97
N ALA A 316 30.46 71.79 11.17
CA ALA A 316 29.21 71.81 11.94
C ALA A 316 28.12 72.69 11.31
N LEU A 317 26.85 72.44 11.67
CA LEU A 317 25.82 73.44 12.01
C LEU A 317 24.66 72.77 12.80
N ASP A 318 24.43 73.26 14.02
CA ASP A 318 23.31 73.02 14.95
C ASP A 318 22.28 74.17 14.76
N PRO A 319 21.14 74.33 15.51
CA PRO A 319 20.28 73.41 16.30
C PRO A 319 18.75 73.62 16.05
N SER A 320 17.92 72.96 16.89
CA SER A 320 16.59 73.38 17.44
C SER A 320 15.31 72.62 16.97
N PRO A 321 14.23 72.56 17.79
CA PRO A 321 13.74 71.30 18.36
C PRO A 321 12.23 71.07 18.12
N ASN A 322 11.73 69.84 18.30
CA ASN A 322 10.38 69.62 18.84
C ASN A 322 10.16 68.18 19.34
N PRO A 323 9.46 67.98 20.47
CA PRO A 323 9.25 66.68 21.08
C PRO A 323 7.90 66.07 20.70
N THR A 324 7.86 64.78 20.37
CA THR A 324 6.61 63.99 20.42
C THR A 324 6.84 62.66 21.13
N THR A 325 6.22 62.57 22.29
CA THR A 325 6.02 61.39 23.13
C THR A 325 5.31 60.25 22.38
N LYS A 326 5.84 59.03 22.45
CA LYS A 326 5.05 57.80 22.22
C LYS A 326 5.32 56.77 23.32
N SER A 327 4.23 56.39 23.98
CA SER A 327 4.08 55.44 25.07
C SER A 327 4.41 54.00 24.65
N SER A 328 5.25 53.32 25.42
CA SER A 328 5.48 51.88 25.31
C SER A 328 4.31 51.10 25.92
N VAL A 329 3.71 50.20 25.14
CA VAL A 329 2.72 49.22 25.63
C VAL A 329 3.45 48.15 26.45
N PRO A 330 3.00 47.81 27.67
CA PRO A 330 3.67 46.82 28.50
C PRO A 330 3.46 45.40 27.96
N VAL A 331 4.53 44.83 27.41
CA VAL A 331 4.61 43.47 26.83
C VAL A 331 4.15 42.37 27.80
N GLY A 332 4.17 42.62 29.11
CA GLY A 332 3.75 41.66 30.13
C GLY A 332 2.27 41.25 30.11
N ALA A 333 1.37 42.11 29.61
CA ALA A 333 -0.06 41.81 29.59
C ALA A 333 -0.47 40.84 28.45
N ILE A 334 0.30 40.81 27.36
CA ILE A 334 0.01 39.98 26.18
C ILE A 334 0.45 38.53 26.42
N ILE A 335 1.58 38.32 27.13
CA ILE A 335 2.12 36.98 27.38
C ILE A 335 1.31 36.24 28.46
N GLY A 336 0.78 36.96 29.47
CA GLY A 336 -0.05 36.35 30.50
C GLY A 336 -1.41 35.82 29.99
N GLY A 337 -2.01 36.49 29.01
CA GLY A 337 -3.29 36.09 28.43
C GLY A 337 -3.20 34.83 27.56
N ALA A 338 -2.12 34.70 26.78
CA ALA A 338 -1.94 33.55 25.88
C ALA A 338 -1.73 32.23 26.64
N VAL A 339 -0.92 32.24 27.70
CA VAL A 339 -0.64 31.03 28.50
C VAL A 339 -1.87 30.63 29.32
N GLY A 340 -2.59 31.60 29.91
CA GLY A 340 -3.84 31.32 30.62
C GLY A 340 -4.94 30.76 29.72
N GLY A 341 -5.07 31.28 28.50
CA GLY A 341 -6.04 30.81 27.51
C GLY A 341 -5.82 29.36 27.10
N ILE A 342 -4.56 28.96 26.86
CA ILE A 342 -4.21 27.59 26.45
C ILE A 342 -4.57 26.57 27.55
N VAL A 343 -4.32 26.89 28.83
CA VAL A 343 -4.63 25.99 29.95
C VAL A 343 -6.15 25.80 30.10
N VAL A 344 -6.94 26.85 29.93
CA VAL A 344 -8.41 26.77 29.97
C VAL A 344 -8.95 25.99 28.77
N LEU A 345 -8.37 26.19 27.59
CA LEU A 345 -8.78 25.49 26.37
C LEU A 345 -8.52 23.99 26.47
N ILE A 346 -7.33 23.58 26.94
CA ILE A 346 -6.98 22.17 27.15
C ILE A 346 -7.89 21.53 28.21
N SER A 347 -8.18 22.25 29.30
CA SER A 347 -9.09 21.76 30.34
C SER A 347 -10.51 21.54 29.82
N LEU A 348 -11.00 22.43 28.94
CA LEU A 348 -12.32 22.29 28.31
C LEU A 348 -12.38 21.12 27.33
N ILE A 349 -11.33 20.91 26.53
CA ILE A 349 -11.23 19.77 25.61
C ILE A 349 -11.22 18.44 26.36
N LEU A 350 -10.46 18.34 27.46
CA LEU A 350 -10.43 17.15 28.31
C LEU A 350 -11.80 16.89 28.95
N LEU A 351 -12.47 17.93 29.46
CA LEU A 351 -13.81 17.81 30.03
C LEU A 351 -14.81 17.28 28.99
N LEU A 352 -14.83 17.85 27.78
CA LEU A 352 -15.70 17.40 26.69
C LEU A 352 -15.41 15.96 26.27
N PHE A 353 -14.14 15.57 26.21
CA PHE A 353 -13.73 14.19 25.91
C PHE A 353 -14.22 13.20 26.98
N PHE A 354 -14.08 13.52 28.26
CA PHE A 354 -14.58 12.66 29.35
C PHE A 354 -16.11 12.62 29.41
N CYS A 355 -16.80 13.73 29.15
CA CYS A 355 -18.26 13.75 29.04
C CYS A 355 -18.78 12.95 27.83
N ALA A 356 -18.09 13.01 26.69
CA ALA A 356 -18.43 12.21 25.51
C ALA A 356 -18.19 10.71 25.75
N LYS A 357 -17.14 10.35 26.49
CA LYS A 357 -16.86 8.96 26.88
C LYS A 357 -17.87 8.43 27.90
N ALA A 358 -18.33 9.25 28.83
CA ALA A 358 -19.39 8.88 29.79
C ALA A 358 -20.73 8.64 29.08
N ARG A 359 -21.12 9.52 28.15
CA ARG A 359 -22.37 9.37 27.37
C ARG A 359 -22.41 8.15 26.45
N ARG A 360 -21.25 7.59 26.07
CA ARG A 360 -21.17 6.36 25.28
C ARG A 360 -21.37 5.08 26.10
N ARG A 361 -21.29 5.16 27.44
CA ARG A 361 -21.50 3.99 28.32
C ARG A 361 -22.96 3.74 28.67
N ASP A 362 -23.83 4.74 28.46
CA ASP A 362 -25.27 4.64 28.78
C ASP A 362 -26.14 4.19 27.59
N LYS A 363 -25.55 3.88 26.43
CA LYS A 363 -26.29 3.40 25.24
C LYS A 363 -26.17 1.90 24.96
N THR A 364 -25.74 1.10 25.94
CA THR A 364 -25.64 -0.37 25.80
C THR A 364 -26.46 -1.10 26.87
N ALA A 365 -27.63 -0.56 27.19
CA ALA A 365 -28.58 -1.18 28.12
C ALA A 365 -30.02 -1.10 27.58
N ASP A 366 -30.24 -1.42 26.31
CA ASP A 366 -31.57 -1.82 25.82
C ASP A 366 -31.45 -2.55 24.46
N GLU A 367 -31.21 -3.86 24.50
CA GLU A 367 -31.65 -4.89 23.53
C GLU A 367 -30.79 -6.15 23.70
N SER A 368 -31.32 -7.14 24.42
CA SER A 368 -31.38 -8.54 23.99
C SER A 368 -31.80 -9.42 25.17
N ASN A 369 -33.10 -9.46 25.45
CA ASN A 369 -33.71 -10.67 26.00
C ASN A 369 -33.81 -11.67 24.84
N LEU A 370 -32.75 -12.44 24.59
CA LEU A 370 -32.87 -13.68 23.85
C LEU A 370 -32.23 -14.81 24.65
N HIS A 371 -33.09 -15.71 25.08
CA HIS A 371 -32.78 -16.90 25.86
C HIS A 371 -31.89 -17.83 25.03
N VAL A 372 -30.59 -17.88 25.35
CA VAL A 372 -29.67 -18.90 24.82
C VAL A 372 -29.38 -19.89 25.94
N THR A 373 -29.87 -21.10 25.75
CA THR A 373 -29.60 -22.27 26.59
C THR A 373 -28.11 -22.61 26.50
N PHE A 374 -27.39 -22.46 27.60
CA PHE A 374 -25.99 -22.89 27.71
C PHE A 374 -25.90 -24.41 27.77
N LEU A 375 -25.17 -25.03 26.84
CA LEU A 375 -24.58 -26.36 27.02
C LEU A 375 -23.30 -26.22 27.85
N PRO A 376 -23.01 -27.17 28.76
CA PRO A 376 -21.83 -27.07 29.61
C PRO A 376 -20.53 -27.34 28.83
N THR A 377 -19.59 -26.42 29.00
CA THR A 377 -18.18 -26.47 28.58
C THR A 377 -17.49 -27.76 29.04
N LEU A 378 -16.83 -28.45 28.10
CA LEU A 378 -15.89 -29.54 28.38
C LEU A 378 -14.52 -28.95 28.76
N GLU A 379 -14.04 -29.25 29.97
CA GLU A 379 -12.66 -29.02 30.38
C GLU A 379 -11.74 -30.18 29.95
N PRO A 380 -10.47 -29.93 29.58
CA PRO A 380 -9.54 -30.99 29.20
C PRO A 380 -8.70 -31.53 30.37
N PHE A 381 -8.62 -32.86 30.40
CA PHE A 381 -7.55 -33.74 30.92
C PHE A 381 -7.04 -33.56 32.36
N ASN A 382 -7.47 -34.48 33.24
CA ASN A 382 -6.63 -35.04 34.31
C ASN A 382 -6.72 -36.57 34.30
N VAL A 383 -5.54 -37.21 34.28
CA VAL A 383 -5.34 -38.66 34.18
C VAL A 383 -5.31 -39.29 35.59
N LEU A 384 -6.29 -40.18 35.86
CA LEU A 384 -6.31 -41.43 36.68
C LEU A 384 -5.60 -41.53 38.07
N PRO A 385 -6.06 -42.37 39.04
CA PRO A 385 -6.52 -43.74 38.82
C PRO A 385 -7.70 -44.32 39.66
N SER A 386 -8.41 -45.24 39.01
CA SER A 386 -8.95 -46.56 39.44
C SER A 386 -9.56 -46.76 40.84
N ARG A 387 -10.86 -47.13 40.88
CA ARG A 387 -11.33 -48.30 41.65
C ARG A 387 -12.75 -48.78 41.28
N ASN A 388 -12.85 -50.10 41.13
CA ASN A 388 -14.04 -50.92 40.90
C ASN A 388 -15.16 -50.75 41.93
N SER A 389 -16.43 -50.84 41.51
CA SER A 389 -17.38 -51.83 42.07
C SER A 389 -18.63 -52.02 41.21
N LEU A 390 -19.06 -53.28 41.15
CA LEU A 390 -20.16 -53.84 40.38
C LEU A 390 -21.56 -53.42 40.87
N ARG A 391 -22.52 -53.31 39.93
CA ARG A 391 -23.85 -53.94 40.09
C ARG A 391 -24.56 -54.17 38.74
N GLN A 392 -24.79 -55.46 38.44
CA GLN A 392 -25.75 -56.03 37.47
C GLN A 392 -27.20 -55.64 37.88
N GLN A 393 -28.30 -55.65 37.10
CA GLN A 393 -28.81 -56.15 35.79
C GLN A 393 -30.28 -55.62 35.68
N PRO A 394 -31.18 -55.97 34.72
CA PRO A 394 -31.03 -56.55 33.38
C PRO A 394 -31.85 -55.84 32.28
N ALA A 395 -31.72 -56.40 31.07
CA ALA A 395 -32.13 -55.96 29.74
C ALA A 395 -33.64 -56.00 29.40
N ARG A 396 -33.99 -55.28 28.33
CA ARG A 396 -35.08 -55.66 27.41
C ARG A 396 -34.63 -55.51 25.95
N VAL A 397 -34.73 -56.61 25.22
CA VAL A 397 -34.43 -56.79 23.79
C VAL A 397 -35.75 -56.85 23.01
N SER A 398 -35.65 -56.64 21.69
CA SER A 398 -36.59 -57.03 20.61
C SER A 398 -37.41 -55.84 20.07
N SER A 399 -37.54 -55.56 18.77
CA SER A 399 -37.11 -56.23 17.52
C SER A 399 -37.59 -55.37 16.34
N PHE A 400 -36.78 -55.21 15.29
CA PHE A 400 -37.25 -54.85 13.94
C PHE A 400 -37.97 -56.05 13.28
N PRO A 401 -38.79 -55.85 12.24
CA PRO A 401 -38.42 -56.37 10.92
C PRO A 401 -38.96 -55.47 9.75
N PRO A 402 -38.95 -55.87 8.45
CA PRO A 402 -38.10 -55.25 7.43
C PRO A 402 -38.87 -54.74 6.18
N TYR A 403 -38.13 -54.17 5.23
CA TYR A 403 -38.59 -53.78 3.89
C TYR A 403 -39.16 -54.94 3.05
N SER A 404 -40.12 -54.62 2.17
CA SER A 404 -40.45 -55.40 0.97
C SER A 404 -40.61 -54.50 -0.25
N VAL A 405 -40.02 -54.93 -1.36
CA VAL A 405 -40.06 -54.30 -2.70
C VAL A 405 -41.15 -54.96 -3.55
N GLN A 406 -41.57 -54.25 -4.62
CA GLN A 406 -42.09 -54.72 -5.93
C GLN A 406 -43.61 -54.53 -6.24
N PRO A 407 -44.04 -54.54 -7.52
CA PRO A 407 -44.43 -53.34 -8.29
C PRO A 407 -45.86 -53.42 -8.88
N THR A 408 -46.43 -52.32 -9.37
CA THR A 408 -47.47 -52.36 -10.44
C THR A 408 -47.60 -51.00 -11.12
N GLY A 409 -47.56 -51.00 -12.45
CA GLY A 409 -47.86 -49.83 -13.28
C GLY A 409 -49.34 -49.71 -13.64
N LYS A 410 -49.74 -48.54 -14.15
CA LYS A 410 -50.73 -48.39 -15.23
C LYS A 410 -50.66 -46.99 -15.86
N PHE A 411 -50.63 -47.01 -17.19
CA PHE A 411 -50.67 -45.91 -18.14
C PHE A 411 -52.04 -45.20 -18.17
N GLN A 412 -52.06 -43.89 -18.44
CA GLN A 412 -53.05 -43.28 -19.37
C GLN A 412 -52.56 -41.95 -20.01
N LYS A 413 -52.54 -41.94 -21.36
CA LYS A 413 -52.46 -40.82 -22.35
C LYS A 413 -53.60 -39.80 -22.15
N ASN A 414 -53.62 -38.51 -22.55
CA ASN A 414 -53.14 -37.67 -23.69
C ASN A 414 -53.69 -36.21 -23.43
N PRO A 415 -53.61 -35.18 -24.30
CA PRO A 415 -52.54 -34.61 -25.15
C PRO A 415 -52.34 -33.06 -24.95
N GLY A 416 -51.46 -32.42 -25.74
CA GLY A 416 -50.93 -31.03 -25.60
C GLY A 416 -51.86 -29.83 -25.91
N PRO A 417 -51.32 -28.59 -26.12
CA PRO A 417 -50.55 -28.26 -27.33
C PRO A 417 -49.28 -27.37 -27.15
N ARG A 418 -48.61 -27.20 -28.30
CA ARG A 418 -47.33 -26.54 -28.69
C ARG A 418 -47.25 -25.01 -28.44
N PRO A 419 -46.04 -24.41 -28.57
CA PRO A 419 -45.78 -23.62 -29.79
C PRO A 419 -44.40 -23.88 -30.43
N GLU A 420 -44.20 -23.19 -31.55
CA GLU A 420 -43.52 -23.60 -32.79
C GLU A 420 -42.01 -23.35 -32.85
N SER A 421 -41.37 -24.22 -33.64
CA SER A 421 -40.02 -24.10 -34.19
C SER A 421 -40.05 -23.33 -35.52
N VAL A 422 -39.18 -22.33 -35.67
CA VAL A 422 -38.88 -21.71 -36.97
C VAL A 422 -37.63 -22.39 -37.56
N ILE A 423 -37.76 -22.86 -38.80
CA ILE A 423 -36.68 -23.34 -39.66
C ILE A 423 -36.30 -22.19 -40.60
N HIS A 424 -35.00 -21.92 -40.74
CA HIS A 424 -34.43 -21.40 -41.98
C HIS A 424 -33.11 -22.15 -42.25
N GLN A 425 -32.97 -22.59 -43.50
CA GLN A 425 -31.96 -23.53 -44.01
C GLN A 425 -30.93 -22.79 -44.89
N GLU A 426 -29.65 -23.22 -44.78
CA GLU A 426 -28.50 -23.17 -45.72
C GLU A 426 -28.09 -21.79 -46.33
N ASP A 427 -26.83 -21.42 -46.55
CA ASP A 427 -25.62 -22.14 -46.98
C ASP A 427 -24.40 -21.25 -46.67
N SER A 428 -23.26 -21.82 -46.29
CA SER A 428 -21.92 -21.23 -46.47
C SER A 428 -20.85 -22.27 -46.12
N ARG A 429 -20.41 -22.98 -47.15
CA ARG A 429 -19.20 -23.82 -47.16
C ARG A 429 -17.95 -22.99 -46.86
N VAL A 430 -17.22 -23.32 -45.80
CA VAL A 430 -15.74 -23.20 -45.78
C VAL A 430 -15.16 -24.37 -44.99
N ARG A 431 -14.25 -25.13 -45.62
CA ARG A 431 -13.50 -26.25 -45.04
C ARG A 431 -12.41 -25.72 -44.10
N LEU A 432 -12.24 -26.37 -42.95
CA LEU A 432 -11.02 -26.33 -42.15
C LEU A 432 -9.92 -27.13 -42.86
N PRO A 433 -8.66 -26.64 -42.92
CA PRO A 433 -7.51 -27.51 -43.13
C PRO A 433 -6.94 -27.94 -41.77
N THR A 434 -6.86 -29.26 -41.60
CA THR A 434 -5.96 -29.91 -40.64
C THR A 434 -4.59 -30.11 -41.27
N GLN A 435 -3.57 -29.92 -40.42
CA GLN A 435 -2.29 -30.64 -40.36
C GLN A 435 -1.03 -29.87 -40.79
N GLU A 436 -0.12 -29.79 -39.80
CA GLU A 436 1.35 -29.72 -39.82
C GLU A 436 2.05 -28.65 -40.68
N GLU A 437 2.74 -27.73 -40.00
CA GLU A 437 3.88 -27.05 -40.61
C GLU A 437 5.01 -26.85 -39.59
N GLU A 438 6.13 -27.52 -39.87
CA GLU A 438 7.46 -27.26 -39.34
C GLU A 438 7.85 -25.81 -39.60
N THR A 439 8.39 -25.16 -38.57
CA THR A 439 8.98 -23.82 -38.67
C THR A 439 10.31 -23.92 -39.42
N SER A 440 10.32 -23.49 -40.68
CA SER A 440 11.56 -23.23 -41.43
C SER A 440 12.00 -21.77 -41.23
N LEU A 441 13.25 -21.60 -40.82
CA LEU A 441 13.87 -20.31 -40.50
C LEU A 441 14.48 -19.73 -41.79
N GLU A 442 13.93 -18.63 -42.30
CA GLU A 442 14.46 -17.93 -43.47
C GLU A 442 15.49 -16.86 -43.04
N LEU A 443 16.74 -16.99 -43.49
CA LEU A 443 17.82 -16.03 -43.25
C LEU A 443 17.97 -15.07 -44.44
N PRO A 444 18.26 -13.77 -44.21
CA PRO A 444 18.41 -12.79 -45.29
C PRO A 444 19.69 -12.98 -46.12
N PRO A 445 19.71 -12.54 -47.40
CA PRO A 445 20.84 -12.75 -48.29
C PRO A 445 22.05 -11.88 -47.93
N ARG A 446 23.25 -12.49 -47.95
CA ARG A 446 24.54 -11.81 -47.82
C ARG A 446 24.87 -11.07 -49.13
N TYR A 447 25.14 -9.76 -49.04
CA TYR A 447 25.80 -9.02 -50.11
C TYR A 447 27.31 -9.29 -50.09
N SER A 448 27.87 -9.60 -51.25
CA SER A 448 29.33 -9.62 -51.48
C SER A 448 29.79 -8.26 -51.98
N PRO A 449 30.97 -7.76 -51.56
CA PRO A 449 31.46 -6.45 -51.97
C PRO A 449 32.09 -6.51 -53.36
N ALA A 450 31.83 -5.49 -54.17
CA ALA A 450 32.62 -5.11 -55.34
C ALA A 450 32.89 -3.60 -55.27
#